data_AF-A0ABD5CAY7-F1
#
_entry.id   AF-A0ABD5CAY7-F1
#
_cell.length_a   1.000
_cell.length_b   1.000
_cell.length_c   1.000
_cell.angle_alpha   90.00
_cell.angle_beta   90.00
_cell.angle_gamma   90.00
#
_symmetry.space_group_name_H-M   'P 1'
#
loop_
_entity.id
_entity.type
_entity.pdbx_description
1 polymer ?
#
loop_
_entity_poly.entity_id
_entity_poly.type
_entity_poly.pdbx_seq_one_letter_code
_entity_poly.pdbx_strand_id
1 'polypeptide(L)'
;MFVNPELHGKKRQEQLDENVRKATREHEEAKKNSRFTQVSPKGWERVRELLTDKQGVAALRLYSFLAEHIDPSCGAVVADQQFLADKMGVNR
;
A
#
# COMPACT_ATOMS: atom_id res chain seq x y z
N MET A 1 -49.54 10.64 8.36
CA MET A 1 -48.47 10.46 7.35
C MET A 1 -48.41 8.98 7.02
N PHE A 2 -48.89 8.56 5.85
CA PHE A 2 -48.92 7.15 5.47
C PHE A 2 -47.52 6.72 5.02
N VAL A 3 -46.88 5.87 5.82
CA VAL A 3 -45.54 5.34 5.54
C VAL A 3 -45.74 4.10 4.66
N ASN A 4 -45.39 4.18 3.37
CA ASN A 4 -45.64 3.10 2.42
C ASN A 4 -44.69 1.91 2.68
N PRO A 5 -45.17 0.79 3.26
CA PRO A 5 -44.30 -0.30 3.74
C PRO A 5 -43.51 -0.98 2.63
N GLU A 6 -44.06 -1.04 1.41
CA GLU A 6 -43.41 -1.68 0.26
C GLU A 6 -42.20 -0.90 -0.25
N LEU A 7 -42.26 0.43 -0.17
CA LEU A 7 -41.16 1.33 -0.52
C LEU A 7 -39.98 1.19 0.46
N HIS A 8 -40.27 0.95 1.74
CA HIS A 8 -39.25 0.64 2.74
C HIS A 8 -38.66 -0.75 2.57
N GLY A 9 -39.46 -1.75 2.17
CA GLY A 9 -39.00 -3.09 1.83
C GLY A 9 -38.02 -3.10 0.66
N LYS A 10 -38.35 -2.41 -0.45
CA LYS A 10 -37.46 -2.28 -1.61
C LYS A 10 -36.14 -1.59 -1.28
N LYS A 11 -36.18 -0.45 -0.58
CA LYS A 11 -34.95 0.25 -0.16
C LYS A 11 -34.07 -0.60 0.74
N ARG A 12 -34.67 -1.38 1.65
CA ARG A 12 -33.92 -2.31 2.50
C ARG A 12 -33.30 -3.45 1.68
N GLN A 13 -34.00 -3.98 0.69
CA GLN A 13 -33.46 -5.01 -0.20
C GLN A 13 -32.27 -4.49 -1.02
N GLU A 14 -32.38 -3.28 -1.57
CA GLU A 14 -31.30 -2.62 -2.30
C GLU A 14 -30.05 -2.42 -1.42
N GLN A 15 -30.25 -1.99 -0.17
CA GLN A 15 -29.16 -1.86 0.81
C GLN A 15 -28.50 -3.20 1.14
N LEU A 16 -29.29 -4.28 1.29
CA LEU A 16 -28.75 -5.61 1.54
C LEU A 16 -27.93 -6.11 0.36
N ASP A 17 -28.42 -5.92 -0.87
CA ASP A 17 -27.73 -6.33 -2.09
C ASP A 17 -26.42 -5.54 -2.29
N GLU A 18 -26.43 -4.24 -1.98
CA GLU A 18 -25.23 -3.40 -2.03
C GLU A 18 -24.19 -3.82 -0.99
N ASN A 19 -24.63 -4.14 0.23
CA ASN A 19 -23.75 -4.66 1.29
C ASN A 19 -23.12 -5.99 0.90
N VAL A 20 -23.88 -6.91 0.29
CA VAL A 20 -23.37 -8.20 -0.20
C VAL A 20 -22.34 -8.00 -1.30
N ARG A 21 -22.61 -7.10 -2.26
CA ARG A 21 -21.65 -6.75 -3.32
C ARG A 21 -20.38 -6.15 -2.77
N LYS A 22 -20.48 -5.25 -1.79
CA LYS A 22 -19.33 -4.62 -1.13
C LYS A 22 -18.49 -5.65 -0.37
N ALA A 23 -19.13 -6.51 0.43
CA ALA A 23 -18.46 -7.58 1.16
C ALA A 23 -17.75 -8.56 0.21
N THR A 24 -18.36 -8.87 -0.94
CA THR A 24 -17.75 -9.73 -1.96
C THR A 24 -16.53 -9.07 -2.59
N ARG A 25 -16.60 -7.76 -2.92
CA ARG A 25 -15.45 -7.00 -3.44
C ARG A 25 -14.31 -6.94 -2.42
N GLU A 26 -14.60 -6.60 -1.17
CA GLU A 26 -13.60 -6.54 -0.11
C GLU A 26 -12.95 -7.91 0.13
N HIS A 27 -13.72 -8.99 0.09
CA HIS A 27 -13.19 -10.35 0.21
C HIS A 27 -12.30 -10.75 -0.98
N GLU A 28 -12.69 -10.40 -2.21
CA GLU A 28 -11.86 -10.63 -3.41
C GLU A 28 -10.59 -9.77 -3.42
N GLU A 29 -10.66 -8.52 -2.94
CA GLU A 29 -9.49 -7.65 -2.77
C GLU A 29 -8.55 -8.15 -1.67
N ALA A 30 -9.08 -8.70 -0.57
CA ALA A 30 -8.29 -9.29 0.50
C ALA A 30 -7.56 -10.58 0.07
N LYS A 31 -8.15 -11.36 -0.87
CA LYS A 31 -7.47 -12.52 -1.48
C LYS A 31 -6.30 -12.12 -2.38
N LYS A 32 -6.34 -10.91 -2.96
CA LYS A 32 -5.21 -10.40 -3.73
C LYS A 32 -4.12 -10.05 -2.73
N ASN A 33 -2.96 -10.68 -2.87
CA ASN A 33 -1.77 -10.41 -2.07
C ASN A 33 -1.14 -9.04 -2.47
N SER A 34 -1.98 -8.01 -2.54
CA SER A 34 -1.72 -6.71 -3.15
C SER A 34 -0.73 -5.85 -2.37
N ARG A 35 -0.44 -6.23 -1.11
CA ARG A 35 0.52 -5.56 -0.22
C ARG A 35 1.74 -6.41 0.09
N PHE A 36 1.95 -7.50 -0.65
CA PHE A 36 3.11 -8.37 -0.46
C PHE A 36 4.23 -7.97 -1.41
N THR A 37 5.32 -7.47 -0.83
CA THR A 37 6.54 -7.15 -1.56
C THR A 37 7.56 -8.25 -1.32
N GLN A 38 7.91 -9.00 -2.37
CA GLN A 38 8.95 -10.01 -2.30
C GLN A 38 10.33 -9.35 -2.44
N VAL A 39 11.21 -9.63 -1.48
CA VAL A 39 12.62 -9.18 -1.55
C VAL A 39 13.48 -10.32 -2.08
N SER A 40 14.27 -10.05 -3.13
CA SER A 40 15.19 -11.03 -3.71
C SER A 40 16.36 -11.34 -2.77
N PRO A 41 17.08 -12.47 -2.94
CA PRO A 41 18.27 -12.78 -2.14
C PRO A 41 19.32 -11.65 -2.13
N LYS A 42 19.53 -11.00 -3.27
CA LYS A 42 20.42 -9.84 -3.40
C LYS A 42 19.91 -8.63 -2.61
N GLY A 43 18.60 -8.40 -2.60
CA GLY A 43 18.00 -7.34 -1.80
C GLY A 43 18.23 -7.56 -0.29
N TRP A 44 18.13 -8.81 0.15
CA TRP A 44 18.44 -9.18 1.54
C TRP A 44 19.91 -9.03 1.91
N GLU A 45 20.82 -9.38 0.98
CA GLU A 45 22.25 -9.14 1.15
C GLU A 45 22.54 -7.65 1.31
N ARG A 46 21.93 -6.80 0.46
CA ARG A 46 22.07 -5.35 0.55
C ARG A 46 21.57 -4.78 1.87
N VAL A 47 20.43 -5.26 2.38
CA VAL A 47 19.92 -4.85 3.70
C VAL A 47 20.92 -5.18 4.80
N ARG A 48 21.52 -6.38 4.77
CA ARG A 48 22.54 -6.78 5.76
C ARG A 48 23.81 -5.94 5.68
N GLU A 49 24.27 -5.63 4.47
CA GLU A 49 25.42 -4.72 4.27
C GLU A 49 25.12 -3.32 4.83
N LEU A 50 23.94 -2.79 4.58
CA LEU A 50 23.55 -1.47 5.08
C LEU A 50 23.35 -1.46 6.60
N LEU A 51 23.27 -2.61 7.28
CA LEU A 51 23.14 -2.66 8.73
C LEU A 51 24.49 -2.65 9.48
N THR A 52 25.62 -2.85 8.80
CA THR A 52 26.94 -2.94 9.45
C THR A 52 27.59 -1.58 9.70
N ASP A 53 27.18 -0.53 8.99
CA ASP A 53 27.72 0.83 9.14
C ASP A 53 26.88 1.66 10.13
N LYS A 54 27.52 2.53 10.93
CA LYS A 54 26.85 3.52 11.80
C LYS A 54 26.02 4.52 10.97
N GLN A 55 26.43 4.81 9.73
CA GLN A 55 25.61 5.59 8.77
C GLN A 55 24.56 4.73 8.05
N GLY A 56 24.64 3.43 8.22
CA GLY A 56 23.85 2.43 7.52
C GLY A 56 22.35 2.50 7.76
N VAL A 57 21.92 2.96 8.95
CA VAL A 57 20.49 3.12 9.27
C VAL A 57 19.82 4.16 8.36
N ALA A 58 20.48 5.27 8.05
CA ALA A 58 19.92 6.30 7.16
C ALA A 58 19.87 5.81 5.70
N ALA A 59 20.95 5.16 5.25
CA ALA A 59 20.99 4.55 3.92
C ALA A 59 19.97 3.42 3.75
N LEU A 60 19.74 2.62 4.81
CA LEU A 60 18.74 1.56 4.82
C LEU A 60 17.32 2.12 4.68
N ARG A 61 16.99 3.20 5.41
CA ARG A 61 15.68 3.87 5.30
C ARG A 61 15.41 4.37 3.88
N LEU A 62 16.40 5.01 3.26
CA LEU A 62 16.30 5.46 1.88
C LEU A 62 16.14 4.28 0.93
N TYR A 63 16.99 3.27 1.05
CA TYR A 63 16.94 2.07 0.21
C TYR A 63 15.59 1.35 0.30
N SER A 64 15.05 1.13 1.51
CA SER A 64 13.76 0.47 1.69
C SER A 64 12.61 1.28 1.09
N PHE A 65 12.65 2.60 1.23
CA PHE A 65 11.63 3.48 0.65
C PHE A 65 11.61 3.41 -0.88
N LEU A 66 12.79 3.44 -1.51
CA LEU A 66 12.91 3.32 -2.97
C LEU A 66 12.44 1.94 -3.45
N ALA A 67 12.82 0.87 -2.75
CA ALA A 67 12.43 -0.50 -3.09
C ALA A 67 10.92 -0.74 -2.96
N GLU A 68 10.26 -0.10 -2.00
CA GLU A 68 8.80 -0.16 -1.84
C GLU A 68 8.04 0.52 -2.98
N HIS A 69 8.60 1.57 -3.58
CA HIS A 69 7.92 2.41 -4.57
C HIS A 69 8.37 2.17 -6.01
N ILE A 70 9.30 1.22 -6.24
CA ILE A 70 9.86 0.93 -7.56
C ILE A 70 8.76 0.53 -8.55
N ASP A 71 8.75 1.15 -9.73
CA ASP A 71 7.79 0.80 -10.76
C ASP A 71 8.06 -0.64 -11.27
N PRO A 72 7.07 -1.56 -11.17
CA PRO A 72 7.26 -2.95 -11.58
C PRO A 72 7.42 -3.13 -13.10
N SER A 73 7.00 -2.15 -13.91
CA SER A 73 7.09 -2.20 -15.37
C SER A 73 8.47 -1.81 -15.91
N CYS A 74 9.16 -0.87 -15.26
CA CYS A 74 10.43 -0.32 -15.74
C CYS A 74 11.59 -0.45 -14.73
N GLY A 75 11.34 -0.88 -13.49
CA GLY A 75 12.36 -1.07 -12.48
C GLY A 75 13.05 0.22 -12.04
N ALA A 76 12.36 1.36 -12.16
CA ALA A 76 12.90 2.67 -11.80
C ALA A 76 11.97 3.40 -10.82
N VAL A 77 12.56 4.30 -10.04
CA VAL A 77 11.84 5.26 -9.20
C VAL A 77 12.48 6.63 -9.37
N VAL A 78 11.64 7.64 -9.55
CA VAL A 78 12.06 9.04 -9.64
C VAL A 78 11.31 9.81 -8.57
N ALA A 79 12.06 10.52 -7.73
CA ALA A 79 11.51 11.33 -6.66
C ALA A 79 12.28 12.64 -6.58
N ASP A 80 11.57 13.71 -6.27
CA ASP A 80 12.16 15.01 -5.98
C ASP A 80 13.05 14.94 -4.71
N GLN A 81 14.16 15.67 -4.69
CA GLN A 81 15.11 15.63 -3.59
C GLN A 81 14.49 16.20 -2.30
N GLN A 82 13.67 17.24 -2.39
CA GLN A 82 12.99 17.82 -1.24
C GLN A 82 11.94 16.83 -0.71
N PHE A 83 11.20 16.18 -1.60
CA PHE A 83 10.27 15.12 -1.21
C PHE A 83 10.97 13.98 -0.42
N LEU A 84 12.14 13.54 -0.88
CA LEU A 84 12.91 12.51 -0.17
C LEU A 84 13.42 13.03 1.19
N ALA A 85 13.89 14.27 1.26
CA ALA A 85 14.35 14.89 2.50
C ALA A 85 13.22 14.93 3.55
N ASP A 86 12.02 15.34 3.14
CA ASP A 86 10.83 15.38 3.99
C ASP A 86 10.43 13.98 4.49
N LYS A 87 10.51 12.95 3.62
CA LYS A 87 10.21 11.56 4.00
C LYS A 87 11.25 10.96 4.95
N MET A 88 12.50 11.37 4.83
CA MET A 88 13.60 10.89 5.67
C MET A 88 13.78 11.72 6.96
N GLY A 89 13.11 12.87 7.07
CA GLY A 89 13.24 13.78 8.21
C GLY A 89 14.61 14.46 8.28
N VAL A 90 15.18 14.77 7.11
CA VAL A 90 16.51 15.40 6.97
C VAL A 90 16.41 16.69 6.18
N ASN A 91 17.47 17.51 6.23
CA ASN A 91 17.60 18.70 5.39
C ASN A 91 18.34 18.38 4.10
N ARG A 92 18.11 19.21 3.08
CA ARG A 92 18.75 19.12 1.76
C ARG A 92 20.23 19.48 1.79
#